data_AF-A0A4R4LRP3-F1
#
_entry.id   AF-A0A4R4LRP3-F1
#
_cell.length_a   1.000
_cell.length_b   1.000
_cell.length_c   1.000
_cell.angle_alpha   90.00
_cell.angle_beta   90.00
_cell.angle_gamma   90.00
#
_symmetry.space_group_name_H-M   'P 1'
#
loop_
_entity.id
_entity.type
_entity.pdbx_description
1 polymer ?
#
loop_
_entity_poly.entity_id
_entity_poly.type
_entity_poly.pdbx_seq_one_letter_code
_entity_poly.pdbx_strand_id
1 'polypeptide(L)'
;MAHHLTALLRRSNRLTNELSRFRLRMAVHSGDVERDEHGVLGQPLTHLYRLLEAPAFKRRLAATSADLGMLISQQLYQHASATGRINTATYHPISVRHKETRACGYLWLPPPTAQHTDPSLAFGPN
;
A
#
# COMPACT_ATOMS: atom_id res chain seq x y z
N MET A 1 -2.80 -11.92 0.86
CA MET A 1 -2.35 -11.40 -0.45
C MET A 1 -1.24 -10.36 -0.34
N ALA A 2 -1.41 -9.27 0.40
CA ALA A 2 -0.37 -8.22 0.56
C ALA A 2 0.99 -8.75 1.06
N HIS A 3 0.99 -9.65 2.05
CA HIS A 3 2.21 -10.27 2.58
C HIS A 3 3.01 -11.06 1.52
N HIS A 4 2.33 -11.77 0.61
CA HIS A 4 3.00 -12.54 -0.44
C HIS A 4 3.69 -11.62 -1.45
N LEU A 5 3.02 -10.53 -1.86
CA LEU A 5 3.60 -9.53 -2.75
C LEU A 5 4.79 -8.80 -2.10
N THR A 6 4.70 -8.49 -0.81
CA THR A 6 5.84 -7.94 -0.05
C THR A 6 7.04 -8.89 -0.04
N ALA A 7 6.82 -10.20 0.13
CA ALA A 7 7.89 -11.18 0.12
C ALA A 7 8.59 -11.27 -1.26
N LEU A 8 7.81 -11.23 -2.34
CA LEU A 8 8.35 -11.20 -3.71
C LEU A 8 9.15 -9.93 -3.98
N LEU A 9 8.60 -8.75 -3.65
CA LEU A 9 9.30 -7.47 -3.83
C LEU A 9 10.60 -7.41 -3.01
N ARG A 10 10.58 -7.87 -1.76
CA ARG A 10 11.78 -7.95 -0.91
C ARG A 10 12.84 -8.87 -1.51
N ARG A 11 12.44 -10.03 -2.05
CA ARG A 11 13.37 -10.96 -2.70
C ARG A 11 14.01 -10.33 -3.94
N SER A 12 13.22 -9.64 -4.76
CA SER A 12 13.74 -8.95 -5.94
C SER A 12 14.66 -7.79 -5.57
N ASN A 13 14.29 -6.98 -4.58
CA ASN A 13 15.09 -5.85 -4.11
C ASN A 13 16.40 -6.26 -3.42
N ARG A 14 16.47 -7.48 -2.85
CA ARG A 14 17.71 -8.03 -2.28
C ARG A 14 18.77 -8.36 -3.33
N LEU A 15 18.38 -8.52 -4.59
CA LEU A 15 19.27 -8.88 -5.69
C LEU A 15 19.69 -7.64 -6.50
N THR A 16 19.23 -6.46 -6.12
CA THR A 16 19.51 -5.19 -6.78
C THR A 16 20.28 -4.23 -5.87
N ASN A 17 21.16 -3.41 -6.46
CA ASN A 17 21.82 -2.32 -5.76
C ASN A 17 20.78 -1.29 -5.27
N GLU A 18 21.14 -0.45 -4.28
CA GLU A 18 20.20 0.55 -3.72
C GLU A 18 19.58 1.48 -4.79
N LEU A 19 20.33 1.76 -5.86
CA LEU A 19 19.89 2.55 -7.01
C LEU A 19 18.84 1.85 -7.90
N SER A 20 18.59 0.55 -7.69
CA SER A 20 17.65 -0.29 -8.44
C SER A 20 16.57 -0.92 -7.55
N ARG A 21 16.37 -0.36 -6.35
CA ARG A 21 15.32 -0.79 -5.42
C ARG A 21 13.95 -0.31 -5.89
N PHE A 22 13.04 -1.24 -6.16
CA PHE A 22 11.69 -0.92 -6.60
C PHE A 22 10.77 -0.65 -5.41
N ARG A 23 10.07 0.49 -5.44
CA ARG A 23 9.01 0.83 -4.47
C ARG A 23 7.65 0.83 -5.17
N LEU A 24 6.78 -0.09 -4.76
CA LEU A 24 5.45 -0.27 -5.34
C LEU A 24 4.37 0.39 -4.49
N ARG A 25 3.44 1.04 -5.17
CA ARG A 25 2.16 1.52 -4.62
C ARG A 25 1.06 0.69 -5.24
N MET A 26 0.17 0.14 -4.40
CA MET A 26 -0.97 -0.66 -4.85
C MET A 26 -2.26 -0.05 -4.32
N ALA A 27 -3.29 0.00 -5.17
CA ALA A 27 -4.65 0.32 -4.76
C ALA A 27 -5.59 -0.85 -5.11
N VAL A 28 -6.48 -1.22 -4.21
CA VAL A 28 -7.44 -2.33 -4.42
C VAL A 28 -8.84 -1.86 -4.07
N HIS A 29 -9.78 -2.09 -4.99
CA HIS A 29 -11.19 -1.77 -4.81
C HIS A 29 -12.02 -3.00 -5.20
N SER A 30 -13.12 -3.22 -4.47
CA SER A 30 -14.17 -4.17 -4.83
C SER A 30 -15.48 -3.38 -4.82
N GLY A 31 -16.19 -3.45 -5.95
CA GLY A 31 -17.45 -2.78 -6.23
C GLY A 31 -17.96 -3.27 -7.58
N ASP A 32 -19.26 -3.12 -7.85
CA ASP A 32 -19.85 -3.52 -9.12
C ASP A 32 -19.25 -2.68 -10.25
N VAL A 33 -18.64 -3.37 -11.20
CA VAL A 33 -18.08 -2.76 -12.40
C VAL A 33 -19.09 -2.99 -13.51
N GLU A 34 -19.90 -1.98 -13.84
CA GLU A 34 -20.58 -1.97 -15.13
C GLU A 34 -19.50 -1.96 -16.22
N ARG A 35 -19.53 -3.00 -17.06
CA ARG A 35 -18.65 -3.12 -18.23
C ARG A 35 -19.44 -2.62 -19.44
N ASP A 36 -18.92 -1.63 -20.16
CA ASP A 36 -19.44 -1.25 -21.47
C ASP A 36 -18.53 -1.79 -22.60
N GLU A 37 -18.94 -1.58 -23.85
CA GLU A 37 -18.21 -2.01 -25.06
C GLU A 37 -16.82 -1.33 -25.21
N HIS A 38 -16.40 -0.44 -24.31
CA HIS A 38 -15.12 0.29 -24.37
C HIS A 38 -14.20 -0.03 -23.18
N GLY A 39 -14.56 -1.02 -22.35
CA GLY A 39 -13.75 -1.54 -21.25
C GLY A 39 -14.31 -1.18 -19.87
N VAL A 40 -13.49 -1.31 -18.83
CA VAL A 40 -13.85 -0.89 -17.46
C VAL A 40 -13.63 0.62 -17.34
N LEU A 41 -14.42 1.42 -18.07
CA LEU A 41 -14.44 2.87 -17.90
C LEU A 41 -15.59 3.22 -16.95
N GLY A 42 -15.27 3.86 -15.82
CA GLY A 42 -16.29 4.22 -14.84
C GLY A 42 -15.75 4.83 -13.55
N GLN A 43 -16.66 5.27 -12.68
CA GLN A 43 -16.33 5.81 -11.36
C GLN A 43 -15.41 4.90 -10.52
N PRO A 44 -15.53 3.56 -10.54
CA PRO A 44 -14.63 2.67 -9.78
C PRO A 44 -13.15 2.76 -10.20
N LEU A 45 -12.87 2.87 -11.51
CA LEU A 45 -11.50 2.98 -12.02
C LEU A 45 -10.90 4.35 -11.67
N THR A 46 -11.69 5.41 -11.82
CA THR A 46 -11.29 6.76 -11.44
C THR A 46 -11.04 6.85 -9.93
N HIS A 47 -11.86 6.17 -9.12
CA HIS A 47 -11.67 6.06 -7.69
C HIS A 47 -10.36 5.34 -7.34
N LEU A 48 -10.06 4.22 -7.98
CA LEU A 48 -8.82 3.46 -7.76
C LEU A 48 -7.57 4.25 -8.14
N TYR A 49 -7.59 4.98 -9.26
CA TYR A 49 -6.51 5.90 -9.65
C TYR A 49 -6.34 7.04 -8.65
N ARG A 50 -7.44 7.63 -8.15
CA ARG A 50 -7.40 8.70 -7.13
C ARG A 50 -6.85 8.20 -5.79
N LEU A 51 -7.16 6.97 -5.41
CA LEU A 51 -6.57 6.30 -4.25
C LEU A 51 -5.05 6.14 -4.44
N LEU A 52 -4.62 5.58 -5.57
CA LEU A 52 -3.20 5.36 -5.86
C LEU A 52 -2.39 6.67 -5.88
N GLU A 53 -2.97 7.74 -6.42
CA GLU A 53 -2.33 9.05 -6.57
C GLU A 53 -2.50 9.97 -5.35
N ALA A 54 -3.19 9.53 -4.30
CA ALA A 54 -3.47 10.35 -3.12
C ALA A 54 -2.16 10.88 -2.49
N PRO A 55 -1.99 12.21 -2.33
CA PRO A 55 -0.78 12.78 -1.71
C PRO A 55 -0.53 12.27 -0.29
N ALA A 56 -1.60 11.97 0.46
CA ALA A 56 -1.50 11.35 1.78
C ALA A 56 -0.85 9.96 1.73
N PHE A 57 -1.21 9.15 0.72
CA PHE A 57 -0.62 7.83 0.54
C PHE A 57 0.85 7.92 0.17
N LYS A 58 1.19 8.77 -0.82
CA LYS A 58 2.58 9.00 -1.24
C LYS A 58 3.46 9.44 -0.06
N ARG A 59 3.00 10.43 0.73
CA ARG A 59 3.72 10.93 1.91
C ARG A 59 3.91 9.85 2.97
N ARG A 60 2.86 9.08 3.27
CA ARG A 60 2.95 8.04 4.31
C ARG A 60 3.90 6.92 3.90
N LEU A 61 3.87 6.47 2.64
CA LEU A 61 4.81 5.47 2.15
C LEU A 61 6.24 6.02 2.17
N ALA A 62 6.46 7.26 1.70
CA ALA A 62 7.77 7.90 1.68
C ALA A 62 8.41 8.01 3.07
N ALA A 63 7.61 8.20 4.12
CA ALA A 63 8.05 8.23 5.51
C ALA A 63 8.47 6.85 6.08
N THR A 64 8.40 5.79 5.29
CA THR A 64 8.80 4.43 5.68
C THR A 64 9.87 3.87 4.74
N SER A 65 10.65 2.91 5.24
CA SER A 65 11.57 2.10 4.43
C SER A 65 10.88 0.95 3.68
N ALA A 66 9.53 0.96 3.62
CA ALA A 66 8.75 -0.08 2.98
C ALA A 66 8.82 0.00 1.45
N ASP A 67 8.95 -1.18 0.84
CA ASP A 67 8.95 -1.38 -0.62
C ASP A 67 7.55 -1.51 -1.20
N LEU A 68 6.54 -1.71 -0.36
CA LEU A 68 5.15 -1.84 -0.76
C LEU A 68 4.27 -1.06 0.21
N GLY A 69 3.39 -0.24 -0.33
CA GLY A 69 2.21 0.24 0.38
C GLY A 69 0.95 -0.21 -0.35
N MET A 70 -0.10 -0.55 0.38
CA MET A 70 -1.38 -0.94 -0.20
C MET A 70 -2.50 -0.09 0.36
N LEU A 71 -3.32 0.49 -0.51
CA LEU A 71 -4.49 1.26 -0.13
C LEU A 71 -5.75 0.54 -0.61
N ILE A 72 -6.64 0.18 0.29
CA ILE A 72 -7.91 -0.47 -0.08
C ILE A 72 -9.09 0.48 0.09
N SER A 73 -10.13 0.30 -0.73
CA SER A 73 -11.35 1.11 -0.60
C SER A 73 -12.08 0.82 0.72
N GLN A 74 -12.87 1.80 1.20
CA GLN A 74 -13.72 1.62 2.38
C GLN A 74 -14.66 0.42 2.26
N GLN A 75 -15.31 0.22 1.12
CA GLN A 75 -16.22 -0.90 0.90
C GLN A 75 -15.50 -2.25 1.02
N LEU A 76 -14.32 -2.38 0.39
CA LEU A 76 -13.53 -3.60 0.48
C LEU A 76 -13.04 -3.85 1.92
N TYR A 77 -12.62 -2.80 2.62
CA TYR A 77 -12.24 -2.90 4.04
C TYR A 77 -13.40 -3.40 4.89
N GLN A 78 -14.59 -2.81 4.75
CA GLN A 78 -15.78 -3.20 5.51
C GLN A 78 -16.15 -4.66 5.24
N HIS A 79 -16.19 -5.08 3.98
CA HIS A 79 -16.50 -6.46 3.61
C HIS A 79 -15.45 -7.45 4.14
N ALA A 80 -14.17 -7.15 3.97
CA ALA A 80 -13.09 -8.01 4.43
C ALA A 80 -13.01 -8.08 5.97
N SER A 81 -13.35 -6.99 6.66
CA SER A 81 -13.45 -6.94 8.12
C SER A 81 -14.59 -7.81 8.63
N ALA A 82 -15.78 -7.67 8.04
CA ALA A 82 -16.96 -8.45 8.41
C ALA A 82 -16.78 -9.96 8.19
N THR A 83 -15.97 -10.34 7.20
CA THR A 83 -15.68 -11.75 6.87
C THR A 83 -14.42 -12.29 7.56
N GLY A 84 -13.75 -11.50 8.41
CA GLY A 84 -12.52 -11.92 9.11
C GLY A 84 -11.32 -12.18 8.20
N ARG A 85 -11.34 -11.69 6.95
CA ARG A 85 -10.30 -11.95 5.94
C ARG A 85 -9.06 -11.04 6.09
N ILE A 86 -9.15 -10.02 6.95
CA ILE A 86 -8.05 -9.09 7.25
C ILE A 86 -7.91 -8.88 8.75
N ASN A 87 -6.69 -8.59 9.20
CA ASN A 87 -6.46 -8.05 10.53
C ASN A 87 -6.65 -6.53 10.49
N THR A 88 -7.79 -6.05 11.01
CA THR A 88 -8.19 -4.64 10.98
C THR A 88 -7.20 -3.69 11.65
N ALA A 89 -6.44 -4.16 12.65
CA ALA A 89 -5.44 -3.36 13.35
C ALA A 89 -4.24 -2.97 12.47
N THR A 90 -4.03 -3.66 11.35
CA THR A 90 -2.94 -3.38 10.39
C THR A 90 -3.30 -2.34 9.32
N TYR A 91 -4.54 -1.82 9.37
CA TYR A 91 -5.06 -0.87 8.40
C TYR A 91 -5.40 0.45 9.07
N HIS A 92 -4.95 1.56 8.47
CA HIS A 92 -5.19 2.90 8.98
C HIS A 92 -6.01 3.73 8.00
N PRO A 93 -7.10 4.39 8.43
CA PRO A 93 -7.89 5.22 7.54
C PRO A 93 -7.07 6.42 7.07
N ILE A 94 -7.16 6.71 5.78
CA ILE A 94 -6.62 7.92 5.17
C ILE A 94 -7.71 8.63 4.37
N SER A 95 -7.79 9.95 4.54
CA SER A 95 -8.64 10.76 3.68
C SER A 95 -8.00 10.91 2.31
N VAL A 96 -8.74 10.50 1.29
CA VAL A 96 -8.38 10.70 -0.11
C VAL A 96 -9.20 11.88 -0.63
N ARG A 97 -8.51 12.99 -0.86
CA ARG A 97 -9.06 14.20 -1.48
C ARG A 97 -8.36 14.39 -2.81
N HIS A 98 -9.07 14.22 -3.91
CA HIS A 98 -8.54 14.52 -5.24
C HIS A 98 -9.66 15.04 -6.15
N LYS A 99 -9.53 16.31 -6.57
CA LYS A 99 -10.56 17.08 -7.28
C LYS A 99 -11.91 17.03 -6.55
N GLU A 100 -12.94 16.46 -7.15
CA GLU A 100 -14.30 16.41 -6.59
C GLU A 100 -14.57 15.19 -5.70
N THR A 101 -13.59 14.29 -5.52
CA THR A 101 -13.79 13.08 -4.71
C THR A 101 -13.30 13.28 -3.28
N ARG A 102 -14.23 13.12 -2.34
CA ARG A 102 -13.96 12.88 -0.93
C ARG A 102 -14.21 11.40 -0.65
N ALA A 103 -13.14 10.65 -0.42
CA ALA A 103 -13.23 9.23 -0.10
C ALA A 103 -12.38 8.90 1.12
N CYS A 104 -12.76 7.82 1.82
CA CYS A 104 -11.92 7.18 2.81
C CYS A 104 -11.30 5.92 2.19
N GLY A 105 -10.00 5.76 2.33
CA GLY A 105 -9.27 4.53 2.02
C GLY A 105 -8.57 4.00 3.26
N TYR A 106 -8.28 2.71 3.29
CA TYR A 106 -7.58 2.07 4.39
C TYR A 106 -6.19 1.65 3.95
N LEU A 107 -5.18 2.31 4.51
CA LEU A 107 -3.78 2.09 4.22
C LEU A 107 -3.25 0.92 5.04
N TRP A 108 -2.67 -0.04 4.35
CA TRP A 108 -1.81 -1.06 4.92
C TRP A 108 -0.36 -0.78 4.55
N LEU A 109 0.51 -0.88 5.55
CA LEU A 109 1.95 -0.86 5.40
C LEU A 109 2.52 -2.14 6.04
N PRO A 110 3.54 -2.75 5.43
CA PRO A 110 4.20 -3.89 6.06
C PRO A 110 4.86 -3.44 7.37
N PRO A 111 4.95 -4.33 8.37
CA PRO A 111 5.68 -4.03 9.60
C PRO A 111 7.12 -3.64 9.24
N PRO A 112 7.75 -2.72 10.01
CA PRO A 112 9.14 -2.36 9.82
C PRO A 112 9.97 -3.64 9.75
N THR A 113 10.72 -3.83 8.66
CA THR A 113 11.78 -4.84 8.69
C THR A 113 12.75 -4.39 9.78
N ALA A 114 13.00 -5.25 10.76
CA ALA A 114 14.11 -5.07 11.69
C ALA A 114 15.33 -4.69 10.84
N GLN A 115 15.74 -3.44 10.94
CA GLN A 115 16.95 -3.00 10.29
C GLN A 115 18.04 -3.89 10.88
N HIS A 116 18.92 -4.43 10.03
CA HIS A 116 20.17 -4.99 10.51
C HIS A 116 20.94 -3.81 11.10
N THR A 117 20.70 -3.52 12.38
CA THR A 117 21.62 -2.73 13.19
C THR A 117 22.86 -3.59 13.26
N ASP A 118 23.82 -3.29 12.39
CA ASP A 118 25.12 -3.92 12.38
C ASP A 118 25.73 -3.68 13.78
N PRO A 119 25.88 -4.70 14.65
CA PRO A 119 26.37 -4.52 16.00
C PRO A 119 27.84 -4.09 16.02
N SER A 120 28.52 -4.10 14.87
CA SER A 120 29.95 -3.78 14.73
C SER A 120 30.28 -2.29 14.85
N LEU A 121 29.30 -1.38 14.78
CA LEU A 121 29.51 0.06 14.97
C LEU A 121 29.39 0.53 16.44
N ALA A 122 29.07 -0.36 17.38
CA ALA A 122 28.85 0.00 18.78
C ALA A 122 30.07 -0.16 19.70
N PHE A 123 31.20 -0.69 19.21
CA PHE A 123 32.40 -0.88 20.03
C PHE A 123 33.67 -0.46 19.28
N GLY A 124 33.95 0.84 19.30
CA GLY A 124 35.32 1.35 19.14
C GLY A 124 36.04 1.28 20.49
N PRO A 125 37.28 0.77 20.57
CA PRO A 125 38.00 0.66 21.84
C PRO A 125 38.45 2.04 22.32
N ASN A 126 38.27 2.27 23.62
CA ASN A 126 38.88 3.36 24.38
C ASN A 126 40.05 2.79 25.18
#